data_AF-Q1AZA4-F1
#
_entry.id   AF-Q1AZA4-F1
#
_cell.length_a   1.000
_cell.length_b   1.000
_cell.length_c   1.000
_cell.angle_alpha   90.00
_cell.angle_beta   90.00
_cell.angle_gamma   90.00
#
_symmetry.space_group_name_H-M   'P 1'
#
loop_
_entity.id
_entity.type
_entity.pdbx_description
1 polymer ?
#
loop_
_entity_poly.entity_id
_entity_poly.type
_entity_poly.pdbx_seq_one_letter_code
_entity_poly.pdbx_strand_id
1 'polypeptide(L)'
;MEERGLAGLEARTPEGEPLGRIAEAVRDEESGAVTRVIVERDGERYEVPVADIAVDSEAELATLSPREGPEGYAPSRGGEEERPHAGQFVTEPVSEAEAEPPEELAREDWEDEASTSVDSGYPRTDAYIDPDTGEEEVEPRMQESEDLRAEVEELLADTDLEVGAIRDGVVELTGSVETQEDLEAIVEELMGIPEVLEVDTTDVEVG
;
A
#
# COMPACT_ATOMS: atom_id res chain seq x y z
N MET A 1 2.96 13.37 28.13
CA MET A 1 4.11 12.50 28.45
C MET A 1 5.35 13.27 28.07
N GLU A 2 6.21 13.56 29.05
CA GLU A 2 7.36 14.45 28.89
C GLU A 2 8.49 13.80 28.08
N GLU A 3 9.25 14.67 27.43
CA GLU A 3 10.26 14.52 26.38
C GLU A 3 11.53 13.72 26.78
N ARG A 4 11.41 12.59 27.49
CA ARG A 4 12.52 11.63 27.61
C ARG A 4 12.38 10.61 26.50
N GLY A 5 13.27 10.72 25.51
CA GLY A 5 13.29 9.89 24.31
C GLY A 5 13.15 8.41 24.64
N LEU A 6 12.10 7.80 24.09
CA LEU A 6 11.84 6.36 24.20
C LEU A 6 12.95 5.53 23.55
N ALA A 7 13.67 6.13 22.59
CA ALA A 7 14.82 5.56 21.94
C ALA A 7 15.95 5.28 22.94
N GLY A 8 16.43 4.04 22.96
CA GLY A 8 17.50 3.56 23.83
C GLY A 8 17.04 2.79 25.06
N LEU A 9 15.74 2.79 25.39
CA LEU A 9 15.19 2.01 26.51
C LEU A 9 15.19 0.51 26.20
N GLU A 10 15.46 -0.30 27.22
CA GLU A 10 15.34 -1.75 27.11
C GLU A 10 13.87 -2.15 27.23
N ALA A 11 13.38 -2.87 26.22
CA ALA A 11 12.03 -3.35 26.12
C ALA A 11 11.92 -4.76 26.74
N ARG A 12 10.88 -4.99 27.54
CA ARG A 12 10.59 -6.27 28.19
C ARG A 12 9.13 -6.66 28.04
N THR A 13 8.84 -7.97 28.11
CA THR A 13 7.47 -8.48 28.25
C THR A 13 6.90 -8.12 29.63
N PRO A 14 5.56 -8.17 29.84
CA PRO A 14 4.96 -8.09 31.18
C PRO A 14 5.43 -9.21 32.12
N GLU A 15 5.96 -10.31 31.57
CA GLU A 15 6.55 -11.42 32.31
C GLU A 15 8.01 -11.18 32.70
N GLY A 16 8.60 -10.06 32.25
CA GLY A 16 9.96 -9.62 32.59
C GLY A 16 11.05 -10.14 31.68
N GLU A 17 10.70 -10.76 30.54
CA GLU A 17 11.66 -11.25 29.56
C GLU A 17 12.18 -10.11 28.66
N PRO A 18 13.48 -10.06 28.35
CA PRO A 18 14.04 -9.03 27.47
C PRO A 18 13.57 -9.25 26.02
N LEU A 19 12.83 -8.27 25.50
CA LEU A 19 12.36 -8.23 24.12
C LEU A 19 13.32 -7.51 23.19
N GLY A 20 14.20 -6.65 23.70
CA GLY A 20 15.18 -5.94 22.88
C GLY A 20 15.40 -4.51 23.34
N ARG A 21 15.87 -3.65 22.45
CA ARG A 21 16.03 -2.21 22.72
C ARG A 21 15.21 -1.40 21.73
N ILE A 22 14.58 -0.34 22.21
CA ILE A 22 13.87 0.60 21.34
C ILE A 22 14.93 1.33 20.51
N ALA A 23 14.93 1.08 19.20
CA ALA A 23 15.83 1.70 18.25
C ALA A 23 15.35 3.11 17.88
N GLU A 24 14.04 3.25 17.65
CA GLU A 24 13.45 4.49 17.15
C GLU A 24 12.02 4.69 17.68
N ALA A 25 11.61 5.94 17.82
CA ALA A 25 10.23 6.31 18.12
C ALA A 25 9.65 7.05 16.91
N VAL A 26 8.61 6.48 16.32
CA VAL A 26 7.95 7.06 15.15
C VAL A 26 6.86 8.01 15.63
N ARG A 27 6.87 9.21 15.07
CA ARG A 27 5.93 10.28 15.40
C ARG A 27 4.95 10.45 14.26
N ASP A 28 3.73 10.80 14.64
CA ASP A 28 2.73 11.31 13.74
C ASP A 28 3.13 12.71 13.28
N GLU A 29 3.12 12.94 11.97
CA GLU A 29 3.63 14.16 11.35
C GLU A 29 2.71 15.36 11.59
N GLU A 30 1.41 15.11 11.76
CA GLU A 30 0.40 16.13 12.02
C GLU A 30 0.41 16.59 13.48
N SER A 31 0.42 15.64 14.42
CA SER A 31 0.32 15.93 15.86
C SER A 31 1.67 16.02 16.58
N GLY A 32 2.75 15.55 15.96
CA GLY A 32 4.08 15.41 16.57
C GLY A 32 4.14 14.37 17.70
N ALA A 33 3.04 13.66 17.97
CA ALA A 33 2.94 12.67 19.04
C ALA A 33 3.58 11.35 18.61
N VAL A 34 4.27 10.68 19.53
CA VAL A 34 4.76 9.32 19.27
C VAL A 34 3.55 8.38 19.19
N THR A 35 3.37 7.70 18.06
CA THR A 35 2.29 6.73 17.85
C THR A 35 2.77 5.29 17.96
N ARG A 36 4.03 5.04 17.57
CA ARG A 36 4.63 3.70 17.49
C ARG A 36 6.13 3.77 17.76
N VAL A 37 6.71 2.66 18.19
CA VAL A 37 8.17 2.54 18.39
C VAL A 37 8.70 1.30 17.69
N ILE A 38 9.95 1.37 17.26
CA ILE A 38 10.66 0.27 16.63
C ILE A 38 11.58 -0.37 17.66
N VAL A 39 11.41 -1.67 17.89
CA VAL A 39 12.19 -2.47 18.82
C VAL A 39 13.09 -3.41 18.02
N GLU A 40 14.38 -3.40 18.31
CA GLU A 40 15.36 -4.27 17.67
C GLU A 40 15.72 -5.45 18.60
N ARG A 41 15.62 -6.67 18.07
CA ARG A 41 15.97 -7.93 18.75
C ARG A 41 16.64 -8.86 17.76
N ASP A 42 17.84 -9.35 18.09
CA ASP A 42 18.58 -10.33 17.26
C ASP A 42 18.76 -9.91 15.78
N GLY A 43 18.72 -8.61 15.49
CA GLY A 43 18.78 -8.07 14.12
C GLY A 43 17.44 -7.95 13.41
N GLU A 44 16.35 -8.40 14.02
CA GLU A 44 14.97 -8.22 13.57
C GLU A 44 14.36 -6.96 14.20
N ARG A 45 13.52 -6.25 13.44
CA ARG A 45 12.86 -5.02 13.88
C ARG A 45 11.36 -5.23 13.95
N TYR A 46 10.77 -4.85 15.08
CA TYR A 46 9.34 -4.97 15.35
C TYR A 46 8.74 -3.61 15.65
N GLU A 47 7.60 -3.31 15.04
CA GLU A 47 6.84 -2.09 15.33
C GLU A 47 5.82 -2.37 16.42
N VAL A 48 5.79 -1.53 17.46
CA VAL A 48 4.86 -1.65 18.58
C VAL A 48 4.14 -0.33 18.80
N PRO A 49 2.80 -0.30 18.85
CA PRO A 49 2.03 0.91 19.16
C PRO A 49 2.37 1.44 20.54
N VAL A 50 2.50 2.76 20.71
CA VAL A 50 2.80 3.38 22.02
C VAL A 50 1.74 3.06 23.08
N ALA A 51 0.50 2.78 22.66
CA ALA A 51 -0.61 2.41 23.53
C ALA A 51 -0.36 1.09 24.28
N ASP A 52 0.45 0.20 23.71
CA ASP A 52 0.82 -1.09 24.29
C ASP A 52 2.12 -1.01 25.11
N ILE A 53 2.64 0.19 25.37
CA ILE A 53 3.92 0.43 26.03
C ILE A 53 3.70 1.16 27.34
N ALA A 54 4.08 0.51 28.43
CA ALA A 54 4.22 1.15 29.73
C ALA A 54 5.69 1.52 29.97
N VAL A 55 5.97 2.82 30.05
CA VAL A 55 7.33 3.34 30.26
C VAL A 55 7.58 3.55 31.75
N ASP A 56 8.62 2.89 32.26
CA ASP A 56 9.05 3.02 33.64
C ASP A 56 10.29 3.93 33.68
N SER A 57 10.05 5.23 33.91
CA SER A 57 11.09 6.27 33.85
C SER A 57 12.11 6.18 34.99
N GLU A 58 11.79 5.47 36.08
CA GLU A 58 12.69 5.24 37.22
C GLU A 58 13.67 4.09 36.93
N ALA A 59 13.21 3.07 36.19
CA ALA A 59 14.00 1.89 35.87
C ALA A 59 14.71 1.95 34.51
N GLU A 60 14.43 2.97 33.68
CA GLU A 60 14.92 3.06 32.29
C GLU A 60 14.46 1.86 31.43
N LEU A 61 13.25 1.35 31.70
CA LEU A 61 12.67 0.18 31.04
C LEU A 61 11.33 0.52 30.37
N ALA A 62 11.03 -0.18 29.27
CA ALA A 62 9.73 -0.17 28.62
C ALA A 62 9.10 -1.58 28.72
N THR A 63 7.89 -1.67 29.28
CA THR A 63 7.13 -2.92 29.31
C THR A 63 6.16 -2.93 28.13
N LEU A 64 6.37 -3.84 27.21
CA LEU A 64 5.53 -4.04 26.04
C LEU A 64 4.49 -5.09 26.38
N SER A 65 3.22 -4.72 26.37
CA SER A 65 2.11 -5.65 26.49
C SER A 65 1.55 -5.87 25.09
N PRO A 66 2.10 -6.78 24.27
CA PRO A 66 1.54 -7.02 22.96
C PRO A 66 0.09 -7.48 23.14
N ARG A 67 -0.88 -6.64 22.78
CA ARG A 67 -2.21 -7.14 22.47
C ARG A 67 -2.05 -8.18 21.38
N GLU A 68 -2.63 -9.36 21.58
CA GLU A 68 -2.68 -10.41 20.56
C GLU A 68 -3.29 -9.84 19.27
N GLY A 69 -2.41 -9.51 18.32
CA GLY A 69 -2.70 -9.29 16.90
C GLY A 69 -3.43 -7.98 16.55
N PRO A 70 -3.14 -7.39 15.37
CA PRO A 70 -4.06 -6.45 14.76
C PRO A 70 -5.39 -7.16 14.49
N GLU A 71 -6.51 -6.51 14.82
CA GLU A 71 -7.81 -6.84 14.22
C GLU A 71 -7.73 -6.47 12.72
N GLY A 72 -7.17 -7.36 11.91
CA GLY A 72 -6.94 -7.08 10.49
C GLY A 72 -6.36 -8.27 9.75
N TYR A 73 -7.21 -8.95 8.99
CA TYR A 73 -6.86 -9.95 7.97
C TYR A 73 -6.40 -11.34 8.42
N ALA A 74 -7.01 -11.88 9.47
CA ALA A 74 -7.21 -13.33 9.55
C ALA A 74 -8.72 -13.55 9.74
N PRO A 75 -9.38 -14.41 8.94
CA PRO A 75 -10.75 -14.77 9.25
C PRO A 75 -10.78 -15.25 10.70
N SER A 76 -11.64 -14.63 11.49
CA SER A 76 -11.86 -14.97 12.88
C SER A 76 -11.90 -16.49 12.99
N ARG A 77 -11.07 -17.08 13.86
CA ARG A 77 -11.23 -18.48 14.28
C ARG A 77 -12.47 -18.56 15.17
N GLY A 78 -13.61 -18.20 14.59
CA GLY A 78 -14.94 -18.47 15.11
C GLY A 78 -15.10 -19.98 15.11
N GLY A 79 -15.50 -20.49 16.26
CA GLY A 79 -15.74 -21.92 16.47
C GLY A 79 -16.83 -22.43 15.54
N GLU A 80 -16.39 -23.01 14.44
CA GLU A 80 -17.14 -23.99 13.69
C GLU A 80 -16.20 -25.18 13.60
N GLU A 81 -16.58 -26.29 14.24
CA GLU A 81 -15.89 -27.57 14.15
C GLU A 81 -15.52 -27.79 12.67
N GLU A 82 -14.22 -27.83 12.37
CA GLU A 82 -13.68 -28.21 11.08
C GLU A 82 -14.28 -29.58 10.76
N ARG A 83 -15.41 -29.62 10.04
CA ARG A 83 -15.87 -30.85 9.43
C ARG A 83 -14.71 -31.30 8.57
N PRO A 84 -14.19 -32.53 8.74
CA PRO A 84 -13.16 -33.01 7.85
C PRO A 84 -13.75 -33.02 6.44
N HIS A 85 -13.36 -32.02 5.64
CA HIS A 85 -13.59 -32.06 4.22
C HIS A 85 -12.85 -33.30 3.74
N ALA A 86 -13.60 -34.30 3.32
CA ALA A 86 -13.03 -35.44 2.63
C ALA A 86 -12.53 -34.89 1.29
N GLY A 87 -11.31 -34.35 1.29
CA GLY A 87 -10.55 -34.17 0.07
C GLY A 87 -10.58 -35.50 -0.66
N GLN A 88 -10.99 -35.46 -1.92
CA GLN A 88 -10.84 -36.60 -2.81
C GLN A 88 -9.35 -36.78 -3.04
N PHE A 89 -8.68 -37.48 -2.12
CA PHE A 89 -7.31 -37.90 -2.31
C PHE A 89 -7.29 -38.75 -3.59
N VAL A 90 -6.47 -38.34 -4.55
CA VAL A 90 -6.11 -39.16 -5.71
C VAL A 90 -5.47 -40.42 -5.14
N THR A 91 -6.21 -41.52 -5.17
CA THR A 91 -5.69 -42.83 -4.78
C THR A 91 -4.70 -43.33 -5.82
N GLU A 92 -3.72 -44.10 -5.39
CA GLU A 92 -2.88 -44.87 -6.30
C GLU A 92 -3.78 -45.74 -7.20
N PRO A 93 -3.50 -45.84 -8.52
CA PRO A 93 -4.35 -46.55 -9.45
C PRO A 93 -4.48 -48.02 -9.04
N VAL A 94 -5.71 -48.53 -9.02
CA VAL A 94 -6.03 -49.88 -8.52
C VAL A 94 -5.56 -50.97 -9.49
N SER A 95 -5.12 -50.61 -10.70
CA SER A 95 -4.62 -51.55 -11.71
C SER A 95 -3.64 -50.89 -12.67
N GLU A 96 -2.73 -51.70 -13.22
CA GLU A 96 -1.68 -51.27 -14.15
C GLU A 96 -2.26 -50.63 -15.44
N ALA A 97 -3.44 -51.08 -15.89
CA ALA A 97 -4.18 -50.51 -17.01
C ALA A 97 -4.83 -49.14 -16.71
N GLU A 98 -4.97 -48.77 -15.43
CA GLU A 98 -5.49 -47.46 -14.99
C GLU A 98 -4.34 -46.45 -14.80
N ALA A 99 -3.10 -46.95 -14.66
CA ALA A 99 -1.87 -46.16 -14.67
C ALA A 99 -1.35 -45.86 -16.08
N GLU A 100 -1.84 -46.57 -17.10
CA GLU A 100 -1.50 -46.28 -18.49
C GLU A 100 -2.16 -44.96 -18.92
N PRO A 101 -1.36 -43.95 -19.33
CA PRO A 101 -1.91 -42.74 -19.90
C PRO A 101 -2.69 -43.11 -21.18
N PRO A 102 -3.84 -42.46 -21.47
CA PRO A 102 -4.57 -42.69 -22.71
C PRO A 102 -3.64 -42.54 -23.92
N GLU A 103 -3.83 -43.37 -24.96
CA GLU A 103 -2.97 -43.42 -26.16
C GLU A 103 -2.82 -42.05 -26.87
N GLU A 104 -3.68 -41.09 -26.57
CA GLU A 104 -3.57 -39.68 -27.02
C GLU A 104 -2.42 -38.88 -26.37
N LEU A 105 -1.85 -39.34 -25.25
CA LEU A 105 -0.71 -38.71 -24.56
C LEU A 105 0.65 -39.23 -25.05
N ALA A 106 0.67 -40.25 -25.91
CA ALA A 106 1.88 -40.76 -26.55
C ALA A 106 2.35 -39.88 -27.72
N ARG A 107 2.25 -38.55 -27.60
CA ARG A 107 2.97 -37.63 -28.49
C ARG A 107 4.37 -37.43 -27.95
N GLU A 108 5.27 -38.28 -28.46
CA GLU A 108 6.72 -38.13 -28.41
C GLU A 108 7.15 -36.89 -29.22
N ASP A 109 6.94 -35.69 -28.70
CA ASP A 109 7.73 -34.48 -29.02
C ASP A 109 7.24 -33.30 -28.15
N TRP A 110 7.57 -33.33 -26.86
CA TRP A 110 7.60 -32.07 -26.10
C TRP A 110 8.93 -31.40 -26.45
N GLU A 111 8.95 -30.63 -27.55
CA GLU A 111 10.05 -29.72 -27.85
C GLU A 111 10.24 -28.76 -26.67
N ASP A 112 11.44 -28.78 -26.07
CA ASP A 112 11.85 -27.82 -25.05
C ASP A 112 11.95 -26.39 -25.63
N GLU A 113 11.38 -25.44 -24.87
CA GLU A 113 11.80 -24.04 -24.66
C GLU A 113 11.94 -23.02 -25.83
N ALA A 114 11.84 -23.36 -27.12
CA ALA A 114 12.14 -22.37 -28.19
C ALA A 114 10.93 -21.84 -29.00
N SER A 115 9.74 -22.43 -28.84
CA SER A 115 8.58 -22.18 -29.71
C SER A 115 7.44 -21.42 -29.03
N THR A 116 7.73 -20.46 -28.14
CA THR A 116 6.79 -19.34 -27.93
C THR A 116 6.93 -18.38 -29.11
N SER A 117 6.52 -18.88 -30.27
CA SER A 117 6.30 -18.06 -31.45
C SER A 117 5.48 -16.84 -31.05
N VAL A 118 5.96 -15.68 -31.51
CA VAL A 118 5.47 -14.30 -31.38
C VAL A 118 3.99 -14.07 -31.76
N ASP A 119 3.20 -15.13 -31.93
CA ASP A 119 1.78 -15.15 -32.29
C ASP A 119 0.98 -16.04 -31.32
N SER A 120 1.31 -16.01 -30.04
CA SER A 120 0.33 -16.43 -29.04
C SER A 120 -0.64 -15.26 -28.95
N GLY A 121 -1.88 -15.42 -29.40
CA GLY A 121 -2.93 -14.38 -29.32
C GLY A 121 -3.31 -13.95 -27.90
N TYR A 122 -2.43 -14.20 -26.93
CA TYR A 122 -2.44 -13.64 -25.60
C TYR A 122 -1.68 -12.32 -25.63
N PRO A 123 -2.35 -11.18 -25.44
CA PRO A 123 -1.68 -9.91 -25.27
C PRO A 123 -0.66 -10.03 -24.13
N ARG A 124 0.56 -9.56 -24.39
CA ARG A 124 1.70 -9.53 -23.44
C ARG A 124 1.53 -8.49 -22.32
N THR A 125 0.29 -8.18 -21.96
CA THR A 125 -0.06 -7.28 -20.86
C THR A 125 -1.23 -7.95 -20.16
N ASP A 126 -1.01 -8.38 -18.91
CA ASP A 126 -2.03 -8.96 -18.03
C ASP A 126 -3.07 -7.90 -17.63
N ALA A 127 -3.79 -7.35 -18.59
CA ALA A 127 -4.95 -6.53 -18.33
C ALA A 127 -6.17 -7.46 -18.25
N TYR A 128 -6.82 -7.48 -17.09
CA TYR A 128 -8.04 -8.24 -16.90
C TYR A 128 -9.17 -7.57 -17.70
N ILE A 129 -9.79 -8.30 -18.62
CA ILE A 129 -10.95 -7.82 -19.37
C ILE A 129 -12.19 -8.42 -18.73
N ASP A 130 -13.10 -7.56 -18.28
CA ASP A 130 -14.36 -7.98 -17.68
C ASP A 130 -15.18 -8.80 -18.70
N PRO A 131 -15.63 -10.02 -18.34
CA PRO A 131 -16.31 -10.91 -19.29
C PRO A 131 -17.77 -10.51 -19.58
N ASP A 132 -18.38 -9.63 -18.79
CA ASP A 132 -19.75 -9.17 -18.96
C ASP A 132 -19.82 -7.87 -19.79
N THR A 133 -18.80 -6.99 -19.71
CA THR A 133 -18.76 -5.70 -20.44
C THR A 133 -17.73 -5.65 -21.56
N GLY A 134 -16.68 -6.48 -21.50
CA GLY A 134 -15.57 -6.45 -22.45
C GLY A 134 -14.63 -5.26 -22.27
N GLU A 135 -14.71 -4.57 -21.13
CA GLU A 135 -13.87 -3.43 -20.79
C GLU A 135 -12.62 -3.91 -20.04
N GLU A 136 -11.49 -3.27 -20.32
CA GLU A 136 -10.23 -3.51 -19.64
C GLU A 136 -10.27 -2.86 -18.25
N GLU A 137 -10.27 -3.65 -17.17
CA GLU A 137 -10.06 -3.12 -15.82
C GLU A 137 -8.58 -2.79 -15.66
N VAL A 138 -8.25 -1.53 -15.89
CA VAL A 138 -6.96 -0.97 -15.52
C VAL A 138 -6.94 -0.84 -13.99
N GLU A 139 -5.91 -1.38 -13.34
CA GLU A 139 -5.74 -1.24 -11.89
C GLU A 139 -5.82 0.26 -11.51
N PRO A 140 -6.61 0.66 -10.50
CA PRO A 140 -6.91 2.07 -10.20
C PRO A 140 -5.66 2.92 -9.96
N ARG A 141 -4.51 2.30 -9.64
CA ARG A 141 -3.23 2.99 -9.41
C ARG A 141 -2.53 3.50 -10.68
N MET A 142 -3.02 3.16 -11.87
CA MET A 142 -2.50 3.72 -13.13
C MET A 142 -3.42 4.79 -13.73
N GLN A 143 -4.53 5.12 -13.06
CA GLN A 143 -5.55 6.08 -13.54
C GLN A 143 -5.56 7.40 -12.74
N GLU A 144 -4.89 7.45 -11.58
CA GLU A 144 -4.82 8.64 -10.70
C GLU A 144 -4.27 9.91 -11.38
N SER A 145 -3.58 9.78 -12.52
CA SER A 145 -3.08 10.96 -13.27
C SER A 145 -4.12 11.61 -14.21
N GLU A 146 -5.20 10.90 -14.56
CA GLU A 146 -6.23 11.43 -15.46
C GLU A 146 -7.35 12.15 -14.67
N ASP A 147 -7.67 11.70 -13.45
CA ASP A 147 -8.67 12.33 -12.57
C ASP A 147 -8.20 13.70 -12.03
N LEU A 148 -7.02 13.76 -11.40
CA LEU A 148 -6.53 15.01 -10.80
C LEU A 148 -6.36 16.12 -11.84
N ARG A 149 -5.80 15.78 -13.00
CA ARG A 149 -5.61 16.76 -14.09
C ARG A 149 -6.96 17.29 -14.57
N ALA A 150 -7.94 16.42 -14.79
CA ALA A 150 -9.26 16.83 -15.24
C ALA A 150 -9.97 17.72 -14.21
N GLU A 151 -9.84 17.41 -12.92
CA GLU A 151 -10.42 18.21 -11.83
C GLU A 151 -9.79 19.61 -11.75
N VAL A 152 -8.46 19.71 -11.85
CA VAL A 152 -7.75 20.99 -11.88
C VAL A 152 -8.12 21.79 -13.14
N GLU A 153 -8.18 21.16 -14.32
CA GLU A 153 -8.56 21.84 -15.56
C GLU A 153 -10.02 22.33 -15.54
N GLU A 154 -10.94 21.61 -14.88
CA GLU A 154 -12.32 22.06 -14.68
C GLU A 154 -12.37 23.33 -13.82
N LEU A 155 -11.60 23.35 -12.74
CA LEU A 155 -11.54 24.46 -11.79
C LEU A 155 -10.98 25.73 -12.45
N LEU A 156 -9.97 25.58 -13.30
CA LEU A 156 -9.34 26.69 -14.03
C LEU A 156 -10.13 27.12 -15.27
N ALA A 157 -11.20 26.43 -15.67
CA ALA A 157 -11.89 26.68 -16.94
C ALA A 157 -12.53 28.08 -17.06
N ASP A 158 -12.78 28.77 -15.95
CA ASP A 158 -13.29 30.16 -15.92
C ASP A 158 -12.17 31.21 -15.81
N THR A 159 -10.90 30.77 -15.83
CA THR A 159 -9.71 31.60 -15.62
C THR A 159 -8.78 31.56 -16.85
N ASP A 160 -7.88 32.53 -16.97
CA ASP A 160 -6.82 32.55 -17.98
C ASP A 160 -5.55 31.76 -17.54
N LEU A 161 -5.73 30.76 -16.67
CA LEU A 161 -4.68 29.87 -16.18
C LEU A 161 -4.79 28.48 -16.80
N GLU A 162 -3.64 27.86 -17.06
CA GLU A 162 -3.51 26.54 -17.66
C GLU A 162 -2.56 25.66 -16.83
N VAL A 163 -2.85 24.36 -16.78
CA VAL A 163 -1.99 23.37 -16.12
C VAL A 163 -0.81 23.02 -17.02
N GLY A 164 0.41 23.34 -16.58
CA GLY A 164 1.64 22.99 -17.28
C GLY A 164 2.00 21.51 -17.10
N ALA A 165 2.21 21.11 -15.84
CA ALA A 165 2.56 19.75 -15.45
C ALA A 165 2.03 19.42 -14.05
N ILE A 166 1.68 18.15 -13.84
CA ILE A 166 1.37 17.61 -12.51
C ILE A 166 2.37 16.50 -12.21
N ARG A 167 3.11 16.62 -11.11
CA ARG A 167 4.12 15.64 -10.69
C ARG A 167 4.09 15.48 -9.19
N ASP A 168 3.84 14.25 -8.71
CA ASP A 168 3.89 13.93 -7.29
C ASP A 168 3.00 14.85 -6.43
N GLY A 169 1.78 15.16 -6.92
CA GLY A 169 0.86 16.09 -6.26
C GLY A 169 1.23 17.58 -6.36
N VAL A 170 2.33 17.94 -7.04
CA VAL A 170 2.66 19.33 -7.34
C VAL A 170 2.02 19.75 -8.65
N VAL A 171 1.18 20.78 -8.62
CA VAL A 171 0.49 21.36 -9.79
C VAL A 171 1.23 22.61 -10.24
N GLU A 172 1.80 22.58 -11.44
CA GLU A 172 2.44 23.74 -12.07
C GLU A 172 1.42 24.53 -12.88
N LEU A 173 1.18 25.78 -12.47
CA LEU A 173 0.28 26.70 -13.14
C LEU A 173 1.07 27.65 -14.05
N THR A 174 0.49 27.91 -15.21
CA THR A 174 1.03 28.85 -16.20
C THR A 174 -0.09 29.76 -16.68
N GLY A 175 0.23 31.00 -17.06
CA GLY A 175 -0.75 31.94 -17.60
C GLY A 175 -0.76 33.27 -16.85
N SER A 176 -1.91 33.93 -16.80
CA SER A 176 -2.02 35.26 -16.19
C SER A 176 -3.31 35.43 -15.40
N VAL A 177 -3.22 36.13 -14.26
CA VAL A 177 -4.37 36.52 -13.44
C VAL A 177 -4.53 38.03 -13.38
N GLU A 178 -5.76 38.49 -13.12
CA GLU A 178 -6.07 39.91 -13.01
C GLU A 178 -5.54 40.53 -11.71
N THR A 179 -5.55 39.78 -10.60
CA THR A 179 -5.04 40.27 -9.31
C THR A 179 -4.37 39.16 -8.48
N GLN A 180 -3.57 39.57 -7.50
CA GLN A 180 -2.96 38.64 -6.52
C GLN A 180 -4.02 37.93 -5.67
N GLU A 181 -5.14 38.59 -5.36
CA GLU A 181 -6.24 37.99 -4.58
C GLU A 181 -6.91 36.86 -5.37
N ASP A 182 -7.04 37.01 -6.69
CA ASP A 182 -7.56 35.95 -7.57
C ASP A 182 -6.62 34.74 -7.59
N LEU A 183 -5.29 34.96 -7.66
CA LEU A 183 -4.32 33.85 -7.60
C LEU A 183 -4.37 33.11 -6.25
N GLU A 184 -4.43 33.84 -5.14
CA GLU A 184 -4.51 33.24 -3.81
C GLU A 184 -5.81 32.44 -3.62
N ALA A 185 -6.93 32.93 -4.15
CA ALA A 185 -8.21 32.22 -4.11
C ALA A 185 -8.14 30.90 -4.89
N ILE A 186 -7.55 30.91 -6.10
CA ILE A 186 -7.39 29.72 -6.94
C ILE A 186 -6.44 28.71 -6.28
N VAL A 187 -5.32 29.17 -5.71
CA VAL A 187 -4.39 28.31 -4.99
C VAL A 187 -5.05 27.68 -3.76
N GLU A 188 -5.86 28.42 -2.99
CA GLU A 188 -6.61 27.88 -1.85
C GLU A 188 -7.59 26.79 -2.29
N GLU A 189 -8.29 27.00 -3.41
CA GLU A 189 -9.24 26.03 -3.96
C GLU A 189 -8.53 24.75 -4.43
N LEU A 190 -7.40 24.89 -5.14
CA LEU A 190 -6.59 23.77 -5.61
C LEU A 190 -5.97 22.96 -4.47
N MET A 191 -5.48 23.63 -3.42
CA MET A 191 -4.97 22.96 -2.21
C MET A 191 -6.07 22.24 -1.41
N GLY A 192 -7.35 22.49 -1.71
CA GLY A 192 -8.48 21.75 -1.17
C GLY A 192 -8.66 20.36 -1.79
N ILE A 193 -8.02 20.09 -2.92
CA ILE A 193 -8.04 18.79 -3.58
C ILE A 193 -7.09 17.85 -2.82
N PRO A 194 -7.56 16.69 -2.33
CA PRO A 194 -6.78 15.81 -1.46
C PRO A 194 -5.50 15.26 -2.12
N GLU A 195 -5.42 15.22 -3.45
CA GLU A 195 -4.26 14.78 -4.21
C GLU A 195 -3.24 15.91 -4.51
N VAL A 196 -3.59 17.18 -4.25
CA VAL A 196 -2.69 18.33 -4.43
C VAL A 196 -1.90 18.56 -3.14
N LEU A 197 -0.58 18.50 -3.25
CA LEU A 197 0.36 18.76 -2.15
C LEU A 197 0.91 20.18 -2.18
N GLU A 198 1.15 20.71 -3.38
CA GLU A 198 1.72 22.04 -3.60
C GLU A 198 1.27 22.60 -4.95
N VAL A 199 1.18 23.93 -5.05
CA VAL A 199 0.88 24.63 -6.31
C VAL A 199 2.06 25.55 -6.65
N ASP A 200 2.74 25.29 -7.76
CA ASP A 200 3.78 26.15 -8.29
C ASP A 200 3.16 27.26 -9.16
N THR A 201 3.40 28.51 -8.78
CA THR A 201 2.91 29.72 -9.47
C THR A 201 4.06 30.54 -10.06
N THR A 202 5.24 29.96 -10.21
CA THR A 202 6.46 30.65 -10.65
C THR A 202 6.32 31.21 -12.06
N ASP A 203 5.57 30.52 -12.93
CA ASP A 203 5.29 30.87 -14.32
C ASP A 203 3.92 31.57 -14.50
N VAL A 204 3.34 32.13 -13.42
CA VAL A 204 2.09 32.90 -13.46
C VAL A 204 2.38 34.41 -13.44
N GLU A 205 1.83 35.15 -14.40
CA GLU A 205 1.90 36.61 -14.47
C GLU A 205 0.73 37.25 -13.72
N VAL A 206 1.02 38.14 -12.75
CA VAL A 206 0.00 38.89 -12.00
C VAL A 206 -0.04 40.35 -12.50
N GLY A 207 -1.23 40.80 -12.92
CA GLY A 207 -1.49 42.12 -13.51
C GLY A 207 -1.53 43.31 -12.58
#